data_AF-A0A6M0BVJ5-F1
#
_entry.id   AF-A0A6M0BVJ5-F1
#
_cell.length_a   1.000
_cell.length_b   1.000
_cell.length_c   1.000
_cell.angle_alpha   90.00
_cell.angle_beta   90.00
_cell.angle_gamma   90.00
#
_symmetry.space_group_name_H-M   'P 1'
#
loop_
_entity.id
_entity.type
_entity.pdbx_description
1 polymer ?
#
loop_
_entity_poly.entity_id
_entity_poly.type
_entity_poly.pdbx_seq_one_letter_code
_entity_poly.pdbx_strand_id
1 'polypeptide(L)'
;STFEDAYELAECLYNFPDLQTALNNYDNRRIQRTAIIQTRSAEGEKRYYQPTKQINQQSQQGFDDFRHWVYDYEPKSESRLRLWQETVAL
;
A
#
# COMPACT_ATOMS: atom_id res chain seq x y z
N SER A 1 -0.70 4.17 -6.55
CA SER A 1 -0.85 4.97 -5.33
C SER A 1 -1.53 6.30 -5.58
N THR A 2 -1.17 7.08 -6.62
CA THR A 2 -1.67 8.46 -6.83
C THR A 2 -3.19 8.62 -6.76
N PHE A 3 -3.97 7.71 -7.34
CA PHE A 3 -5.44 7.78 -7.26
C PHE A 3 -5.98 7.48 -5.85
N GLU A 4 -5.30 6.60 -5.09
CA GLU A 4 -5.62 6.38 -3.68
C GLU A 4 -5.29 7.63 -2.86
N ASP A 5 -4.19 8.34 -3.18
CA ASP A 5 -3.81 9.58 -2.51
C ASP A 5 -4.85 10.68 -2.73
N ALA A 6 -5.34 10.84 -3.98
CA ALA A 6 -6.39 11.79 -4.29
C ALA A 6 -7.69 11.49 -3.54
N TYR A 7 -8.06 10.21 -3.42
CA TYR A 7 -9.22 9.78 -2.65
C TYR A 7 -9.04 10.05 -1.16
N GLU A 8 -7.95 9.60 -0.54
CA GLU A 8 -7.71 9.82 0.89
C GLU A 8 -7.65 11.30 1.24
N LEU A 9 -7.02 12.11 0.39
CA LEU A 9 -6.94 13.54 0.61
C LEU A 9 -8.33 14.18 0.58
N ALA A 10 -9.16 13.82 -0.40
CA ALA A 10 -10.54 14.30 -0.48
C ALA A 10 -11.37 13.87 0.74
N GLU A 11 -11.27 12.60 1.15
CA GLU A 11 -11.94 12.08 2.35
C GLU A 11 -11.50 12.80 3.62
N CYS A 12 -10.20 13.04 3.80
CA CYS A 12 -9.69 13.75 4.95
C CYS A 12 -10.15 15.23 4.97
N LEU A 13 -10.10 15.90 3.83
CA LEU A 13 -10.57 17.29 3.71
C LEU A 13 -12.08 17.43 3.96
N TYR A 14 -12.87 16.39 3.65
CA TYR A 14 -14.31 16.38 3.88
C TYR A 14 -14.68 16.10 5.35
N ASN A 15 -13.95 15.19 6.01
CA ASN A 15 -14.35 14.66 7.32
C ASN A 15 -13.67 15.34 8.53
N PHE A 16 -12.58 16.09 8.34
CA PHE A 16 -11.87 16.75 9.44
C PHE A 16 -12.14 18.27 9.47
N PRO A 17 -12.19 18.88 10.67
CA PRO A 17 -12.70 20.25 10.83
C PRO A 17 -11.72 21.34 10.39
N ASP A 18 -10.43 21.02 10.30
CA ASP A 18 -9.38 21.95 9.93
C ASP A 18 -8.32 21.29 9.04
N LEU A 19 -7.62 22.13 8.27
CA LEU A 19 -6.66 21.68 7.28
C LEU A 19 -5.49 20.91 7.91
N GLN A 20 -5.00 21.33 9.09
CA GLN A 20 -3.86 20.67 9.74
C GLN A 20 -4.25 19.26 10.16
N THR A 21 -5.41 19.09 10.78
CA THR A 21 -5.92 17.77 11.18
C THR A 21 -6.20 16.89 9.97
N ALA A 22 -6.76 17.43 8.89
CA ALA A 22 -7.00 16.69 7.65
C ALA A 22 -5.70 16.16 7.04
N LEU A 23 -4.68 17.02 6.89
CA LEU A 23 -3.39 16.64 6.32
C LEU A 23 -2.64 15.64 7.20
N ASN A 24 -2.65 15.82 8.53
CA ASN A 24 -2.05 14.86 9.45
C ASN A 24 -2.68 13.47 9.33
N ASN A 25 -4.01 13.40 9.18
CA ASN A 25 -4.69 12.13 8.99
C ASN A 25 -4.38 11.50 7.62
N TYR A 26 -4.35 12.30 6.56
CA TYR A 26 -3.93 11.84 5.23
C TYR A 26 -2.52 11.23 5.27
N ASP A 27 -1.56 11.93 5.88
CA ASP A 27 -0.18 11.48 6.00
C ASP A 27 -0.09 10.16 6.78
N ASN A 28 -0.78 10.06 7.93
CA ASN A 28 -0.83 8.83 8.73
C ASN A 28 -1.36 7.64 7.94
N ARG A 29 -2.36 7.85 7.07
CA ARG A 29 -2.97 6.78 6.25
C ARG A 29 -2.11 6.41 5.03
N ARG A 30 -1.38 7.36 4.45
CA ARG A 30 -0.75 7.20 3.13
C ARG A 30 0.76 6.99 3.13
N ILE A 31 1.50 7.58 4.06
CA ILE A 31 2.96 7.52 4.07
C ILE A 31 3.44 6.06 4.14
N GLN A 32 2.91 5.28 5.09
CA GLN A 32 3.33 3.89 5.28
C GLN A 32 2.96 3.02 4.08
N ARG A 33 1.71 3.13 3.58
CA ARG A 33 1.26 2.37 2.40
C ARG A 33 2.12 2.67 1.18
N THR A 34 2.41 3.95 0.92
CA THR A 34 3.23 4.37 -0.22
C THR A 34 4.67 3.88 -0.10
N ALA A 35 5.27 3.96 1.10
CA ALA A 35 6.62 3.47 1.36
C ALA A 35 6.74 1.96 1.10
N ILE A 36 5.74 1.17 1.51
CA ILE A 36 5.69 -0.27 1.25
C ILE A 36 5.63 -0.55 -0.26
N ILE A 37 4.75 0.14 -0.99
CA ILE A 37 4.60 -0.03 -2.44
C ILE A 37 5.91 0.30 -3.17
N GLN A 38 6.53 1.41 -2.84
CA GLN A 38 7.78 1.86 -3.47
C GLN A 38 8.93 0.90 -3.17
N THR A 39 9.09 0.48 -1.91
CA THR A 39 10.15 -0.46 -1.51
C THR A 39 10.02 -1.78 -2.27
N ARG A 40 8.80 -2.35 -2.33
CA ARG A 40 8.57 -3.62 -3.02
C ARG A 40 8.68 -3.50 -4.54
N SER A 41 8.28 -2.38 -5.12
CA SER A 41 8.47 -2.12 -6.56
C SER A 41 9.95 -2.07 -6.91
N ALA A 42 10.76 -1.36 -6.11
CA ALA A 42 12.21 -1.30 -6.29
C ALA A 42 12.89 -2.67 -6.09
N GLU A 43 12.41 -3.49 -5.15
CA GLU A 43 12.88 -4.88 -4.99
C GLU A 43 12.52 -5.76 -6.20
N GLY A 44 11.32 -5.58 -6.76
CA GLY A 44 10.86 -6.29 -7.96
C GLY A 44 11.73 -5.97 -9.17
N GLU A 45 12.03 -4.70 -9.41
CA GLU A 45 12.94 -4.27 -10.47
C GLU A 45 14.34 -4.89 -10.32
N LYS A 46 14.90 -4.90 -9.10
CA LYS A 46 16.21 -5.53 -8.83
C LYS A 46 16.22 -7.03 -9.16
N ARG A 47 15.11 -7.75 -8.98
CA ARG A 47 15.02 -9.18 -9.32
C ARG A 47 14.98 -9.42 -10.81
N TYR A 48 14.30 -8.55 -11.57
CA TYR A 48 14.12 -8.71 -13.01
C TYR A 48 15.45 -8.69 -13.79
N TYR A 49 16.45 -7.95 -13.31
CA TYR A 49 17.76 -7.83 -13.95
C TYR A 49 18.86 -8.71 -13.33
N GLN A 50 18.55 -9.58 -12.35
CA GLN A 50 19.53 -10.50 -11.77
C GLN A 50 19.54 -11.85 -12.50
N PRO A 51 20.67 -12.29 -13.10
CA PRO A 51 20.67 -13.43 -14.03
C PRO A 51 20.32 -14.81 -13.43
N THR A 52 20.31 -14.98 -12.11
CA THR A 52 20.11 -16.29 -11.48
C THR A 52 19.65 -16.13 -10.04
N LYS A 53 18.34 -16.09 -9.81
CA LYS A 53 17.77 -16.43 -8.50
C LYS A 53 16.66 -17.45 -8.71
N GLN A 54 16.81 -18.63 -8.11
CA GLN A 54 15.72 -19.60 -8.03
C GLN A 54 14.58 -18.96 -7.22
N ILE A 55 13.49 -18.66 -7.90
CA ILE A 55 12.25 -18.21 -7.28
C ILE A 55 11.66 -19.43 -6.56
N ASN A 56 11.66 -19.42 -5.24
CA ASN A 56 11.03 -20.44 -4.41
C ASN A 56 9.55 -20.10 -4.17
N GLN A 57 8.71 -21.12 -3.93
CA GLN A 57 7.25 -20.97 -3.83
C GLN A 57 6.80 -19.93 -2.80
N GLN A 58 7.48 -19.83 -1.65
CA GLN A 58 7.20 -18.78 -0.65
C GLN A 58 7.40 -17.35 -1.19
N SER A 59 8.38 -17.15 -2.08
CA SER A 59 8.61 -15.84 -2.70
C SER A 59 7.57 -15.49 -3.77
N GLN A 60 6.93 -16.51 -4.39
CA GLN A 60 5.80 -16.32 -5.30
C GLN A 60 4.54 -15.98 -4.51
N GLN A 61 4.23 -16.75 -3.46
CA GLN A 61 3.07 -16.48 -2.60
C GLN A 61 3.12 -15.05 -2.02
N GLY A 62 4.26 -14.65 -1.44
CA GLY A 62 4.40 -13.30 -0.90
C GLY A 62 4.36 -12.19 -1.95
N PHE A 63 4.59 -12.50 -3.23
CA PHE A 63 4.42 -11.54 -4.33
C PHE A 63 2.95 -11.43 -4.76
N ASP A 64 2.23 -12.56 -4.82
CA ASP A 64 0.81 -12.57 -5.14
C ASP A 64 -0.02 -11.92 -4.02
N ASP A 65 0.27 -12.22 -2.76
CA ASP A 65 -0.36 -11.58 -1.59
C ASP A 65 -0.15 -10.05 -1.60
N PHE A 66 1.06 -9.62 -1.96
CA PHE A 66 1.36 -8.19 -2.12
C PHE A 66 0.53 -7.56 -3.25
N ARG A 67 0.44 -8.23 -4.41
CA ARG A 67 -0.36 -7.74 -5.54
C ARG A 67 -1.83 -7.61 -5.17
N HIS A 68 -2.40 -8.60 -4.47
CA HIS A 68 -3.76 -8.53 -3.95
C HIS A 68 -3.93 -7.35 -3.01
N TRP A 69 -3.03 -7.16 -2.04
CA TRP A 69 -3.09 -6.00 -1.13
C TRP A 69 -2.97 -4.63 -1.85
N VAL A 70 -2.26 -4.56 -2.98
CA VAL A 70 -2.19 -3.33 -3.79
C VAL A 70 -3.45 -3.13 -4.63
N TYR A 71 -3.87 -4.14 -5.39
CA TYR A 71 -4.90 -3.99 -6.42
C TYR A 71 -6.33 -4.20 -5.92
N ASP A 72 -6.51 -4.94 -4.82
CA ASP A 72 -7.82 -5.11 -4.17
C ASP A 72 -8.08 -3.99 -3.14
N TYR A 73 -7.48 -2.81 -3.37
CA TYR A 73 -7.73 -1.61 -2.57
C TYR A 73 -9.18 -1.18 -2.72
N GLU A 74 -9.92 -1.19 -1.62
CA GLU A 74 -11.33 -0.79 -1.57
C GLU A 74 -11.49 0.54 -0.82
N PRO A 75 -11.71 1.67 -1.52
CA PRO A 75 -11.73 3.00 -0.91
C PRO A 75 -12.80 3.17 0.18
N LYS A 76 -13.89 2.41 0.11
CA LYS A 76 -15.03 2.52 1.03
C LYS A 76 -14.95 1.54 2.21
N SER A 77 -13.94 0.69 2.25
CA SER A 77 -13.76 -0.31 3.30
C SER A 77 -12.67 0.13 4.28
N GLU A 78 -12.82 -0.26 5.54
CA GLU A 78 -11.78 -0.08 6.56
C GLU A 78 -10.51 -0.90 6.24
N SER A 79 -10.60 -1.89 5.34
CA SER A 79 -9.43 -2.65 4.87
C SER A 79 -8.35 -1.76 4.27
N ARG A 80 -8.71 -0.60 3.69
CA ARG A 80 -7.77 0.37 3.09
C ARG A 80 -6.79 0.97 4.08
N LEU A 81 -7.14 0.97 5.36
CA LEU A 81 -6.31 1.50 6.45
C LEU A 81 -5.37 0.44 7.05
N ARG A 82 -5.56 -0.84 6.70
CA ARG A 82 -4.76 -1.94 7.24
C ARG A 82 -3.39 -2.01 6.56
N LEU A 83 -2.37 -2.29 7.38
CA LEU A 83 -1.05 -2.55 6.85
C LEU A 83 -0.99 -3.91 6.15
N TRP A 84 -0.09 -4.03 5.18
CA TRP A 84 0.08 -5.25 4.41
C TRP A 84 0.38 -6.48 5.28
N GLN A 85 1.17 -6.35 6.34
CA GLN A 85 1.48 -7.49 7.22
C GLN A 85 0.37 -7.81 8.23
N GLU A 86 -0.65 -6.96 8.38
CA GLU A 86 -1.82 -7.21 9.22
C GLU A 86 -2.95 -7.92 8.45
N THR A 87 -2.88 -7.95 7.12
CA THR A 87 -3.88 -8.59 6.25
C THR A 87 -3.60 -10.07 5.98
N VAL A 88 -2.44 -10.61 6.39
CA VAL A 88 -2.04 -12.01 6.19
C VAL A 88 -2.38 -12.90 7.40
N ALA A 89 -2.93 -12.33 8.47
CA ALA A 89 -3.17 -13.01 9.75
C ALA A 89 -4.64 -13.41 10.02
N LEU A 90 -5.50 -13.40 9.00
CA LEU A 90 -6.92 -13.80 9.11
C LEU A 90 -7.28 -14.89 8.12
#